data_AF-A0A7Y5KTG6-F1
#
_entry.id   AF-A0A7Y5KTG6-F1
#
_cell.length_a   1.000
_cell.length_b   1.000
_cell.length_c   1.000
_cell.angle_alpha   90.00
_cell.angle_beta   90.00
_cell.angle_gamma   90.00
#
_symmetry.space_group_name_H-M   'P 1'
#
loop_
_entity.id
_entity.type
_entity.pdbx_description
1 polymer ?
#
loop_
_entity_poly.entity_id
_entity_poly.type
_entity_poly.pdbx_seq_one_letter_code
_entity_poly.pdbx_strand_id
1 'polypeptide(L)'
;MTMQLPAKSSDAPEFDEVAIEALARFLPTEDDVRVPLGDGLTLELGTGERRVRVCTQDGAAIVEVLVTPSGPIVSLRGTRVRIDATEELLLAGRDVRLEARQRLELVAGEVEERVKRDRTVHVEGTDRLEAGAIERQASAGSVSIKAEARVAIDGSTIGLNDDPCPAPFAWSDRAKGLAE
;
A
#
# COMPACT_ATOMS: atom_id res chain seq x y z
N MET A 1 34.44 -12.69 -13.31
CA MET A 1 33.46 -11.63 -13.69
C MET A 1 32.65 -11.34 -12.43
N THR A 2 33.05 -10.33 -11.68
CA THR A 2 32.55 -10.06 -10.33
C THR A 2 31.25 -9.29 -10.43
N MET A 3 30.13 -9.90 -10.03
CA MET A 3 28.84 -9.22 -9.94
C MET A 3 28.91 -8.18 -8.82
N GLN A 4 28.89 -6.91 -9.22
CA GLN A 4 28.80 -5.78 -8.32
C GLN A 4 27.31 -5.55 -8.02
N LEU A 5 26.88 -5.88 -6.81
CA LEU A 5 25.54 -5.59 -6.32
C LEU A 5 25.31 -4.07 -6.36
N PRO A 6 24.15 -3.58 -6.84
CA PRO A 6 23.86 -2.15 -6.81
C PRO A 6 23.82 -1.67 -5.35
N ALA A 7 24.47 -0.53 -5.11
CA ALA A 7 24.46 0.16 -3.84
C ALA A 7 23.01 0.40 -3.39
N LYS A 8 22.72 0.14 -2.11
CA LYS A 8 21.48 0.57 -1.46
C LYS A 8 21.37 2.09 -1.63
N SER A 9 20.50 2.53 -2.52
CA SER A 9 20.02 3.91 -2.58
C SER A 9 19.29 4.17 -1.26
N SER A 10 19.94 4.95 -0.40
CA SER A 10 19.50 5.33 0.95
C SER A 10 18.67 6.62 0.91
N ASP A 11 17.88 6.83 -0.15
CA ASP A 11 16.99 8.00 -0.30
C ASP A 11 15.53 7.57 -0.12
N ALA A 12 15.26 6.80 0.93
CA ALA A 12 13.91 6.78 1.47
C ALA A 12 13.65 8.18 2.04
N PRO A 13 12.56 8.86 1.70
CA PRO A 13 12.20 10.07 2.42
C PRO A 13 12.09 9.68 3.90
N GLU A 14 12.85 10.35 4.76
CA GLU A 14 12.58 10.36 6.19
C GLU A 14 11.09 10.75 6.31
N PHE A 15 10.26 9.76 6.64
CA PHE A 15 8.99 10.05 7.26
C PHE A 15 9.31 11.04 8.37
N ASP A 16 8.41 11.99 8.63
CA ASP A 16 8.53 12.82 9.83
C ASP A 16 8.26 11.91 11.04
N GLU A 17 9.19 10.99 11.31
CA GLU A 17 9.19 10.03 12.42
C GLU A 17 9.08 10.82 13.72
N VAL A 18 9.65 12.02 13.75
CA VAL A 18 9.51 12.98 14.84
C VAL A 18 8.05 13.37 15.04
N ALA A 19 7.29 13.70 13.99
CA ALA A 19 5.87 13.99 14.10
C ALA A 19 5.01 12.74 14.42
N ILE A 20 5.38 11.55 13.92
CA ILE A 20 4.73 10.28 14.29
C ILE A 20 4.98 9.94 15.76
N GLU A 21 6.20 10.16 16.27
CA GLU A 21 6.52 10.04 17.69
C GLU A 21 5.81 11.11 18.53
N ALA A 22 5.65 12.33 18.00
CA ALA A 22 4.90 13.41 18.66
C ALA A 22 3.41 13.07 18.80
N LEU A 23 2.83 12.28 17.90
CA LEU A 23 1.50 11.67 18.08
C LEU A 23 1.48 10.58 19.17
N ALA A 24 2.63 10.00 19.53
CA ALA A 24 2.71 8.95 20.55
C ALA A 24 2.91 9.48 21.98
N ARG A 25 3.42 10.71 22.16
CA ARG A 25 3.89 11.23 23.46
C ARG A 25 3.11 12.44 24.01
N PHE A 26 1.97 12.81 23.45
CA PHE A 26 1.24 13.99 23.91
C PHE A 26 0.60 13.82 25.30
N LEU A 27 0.74 14.86 26.13
CA LEU A 27 0.04 15.03 27.40
C LEU A 27 -0.81 16.31 27.30
N PRO A 28 -2.11 16.27 27.64
CA PRO A 28 -3.00 17.44 27.56
C PRO A 28 -2.48 18.60 28.41
N THR A 29 -2.72 19.82 27.95
CA THR A 29 -2.37 21.05 28.68
C THR A 29 -3.59 21.68 29.36
N GLU A 30 -3.38 22.55 30.35
CA GLU A 30 -4.49 23.21 31.07
C GLU A 30 -5.31 24.15 30.17
N ASP A 31 -4.75 24.59 29.04
CA ASP A 31 -5.38 25.50 28.09
C ASP A 31 -6.18 24.77 26.99
N ASP A 32 -6.23 23.43 27.02
CA ASP A 32 -6.94 22.65 26.00
C ASP A 32 -8.46 22.74 26.21
N VAL A 33 -9.20 23.04 25.13
CA VAL A 33 -10.67 23.09 25.17
C VAL A 33 -11.21 21.66 25.05
N ARG A 34 -12.02 21.26 26.04
CA ARG A 34 -12.70 19.95 26.05
C ARG A 34 -14.18 20.09 25.79
N VAL A 35 -14.67 19.38 24.77
CA VAL A 35 -16.10 19.33 24.41
C VAL A 35 -16.60 17.89 24.57
N PRO A 36 -17.56 17.62 25.47
CA PRO A 36 -18.16 16.30 25.57
C PRO A 36 -18.97 15.99 24.31
N LEU A 37 -18.74 14.82 23.71
CA LEU A 37 -19.47 14.37 22.52
C LEU A 37 -20.63 13.42 22.87
N GLY A 38 -20.70 12.94 24.12
CA GLY A 38 -21.60 11.86 24.54
C GLY A 38 -20.91 10.50 24.55
N ASP A 39 -21.54 9.48 25.14
CA ASP A 39 -21.05 8.09 25.18
C ASP A 39 -19.62 7.91 25.72
N GLY A 40 -19.20 8.80 26.63
CA GLY A 40 -17.86 8.80 27.20
C GLY A 40 -16.77 9.34 26.26
N LEU A 41 -17.14 9.93 25.12
CA LEU A 41 -16.21 10.56 24.18
C LEU A 41 -16.02 12.05 24.49
N THR A 42 -14.79 12.51 24.30
CA THR A 42 -14.40 13.92 24.46
C THR A 42 -13.61 14.37 23.24
N LEU A 43 -13.99 15.51 22.68
CA LEU A 43 -13.19 16.26 21.72
C LEU A 43 -12.24 17.18 22.49
N GLU A 44 -10.93 17.04 22.26
CA GLU A 44 -9.90 17.94 22.79
C GLU A 44 -9.34 18.79 21.65
N LEU A 45 -9.34 20.11 21.84
CA LEU A 45 -8.76 21.08 20.91
C LEU A 45 -7.52 21.70 21.56
N GLY A 46 -6.36 21.40 21.00
CA GLY A 46 -5.09 22.00 21.44
C GLY A 46 -5.04 23.47 21.04
N THR A 47 -4.90 24.36 22.02
CA THR A 47 -4.90 25.81 21.76
C THR A 47 -3.52 26.34 21.36
N GLY A 48 -2.44 25.66 21.79
CA GLY A 48 -1.05 25.99 21.43
C GLY A 48 -0.47 25.15 20.28
N GLU A 49 -0.90 23.90 20.15
CA GLU A 49 -0.52 22.98 19.08
C GLU A 49 -1.73 22.81 18.16
N ARG A 50 -1.62 23.09 16.86
CA ARG A 50 -2.74 23.02 15.89
C ARG A 50 -3.25 21.58 15.75
N ARG A 51 -4.00 21.11 16.74
CA ARG A 51 -4.28 19.69 16.99
C ARG A 51 -5.72 19.50 17.44
N VAL A 52 -6.32 18.42 16.96
CA VAL A 52 -7.69 18.00 17.29
C VAL A 52 -7.65 16.52 17.66
N ARG A 53 -8.22 16.13 18.80
CA ARG A 53 -8.27 14.73 19.26
C ARG A 53 -9.70 14.34 19.63
N VAL A 54 -10.08 13.12 19.30
CA VAL A 54 -11.25 12.45 19.87
C VAL A 54 -10.75 11.37 20.81
N CYS A 55 -11.08 11.49 22.08
CA CYS A 55 -10.61 10.63 23.16
C CYS A 55 -11.77 9.85 23.77
N THR A 56 -11.50 8.62 24.22
CA THR A 56 -12.44 7.87 25.06
C THR A 56 -12.36 8.31 26.53
N GLN A 57 -13.23 7.77 27.38
CA GLN A 57 -13.31 8.12 28.80
C GLN A 57 -12.01 7.79 29.56
N ASP A 58 -11.24 6.81 29.10
CA ASP A 58 -9.93 6.46 29.65
C ASP A 58 -8.78 7.38 29.18
N GLY A 59 -9.09 8.36 28.32
CA GLY A 59 -8.12 9.30 27.76
C GLY A 59 -7.37 8.78 26.52
N ALA A 60 -7.67 7.57 26.02
CA ALA A 60 -7.09 7.06 24.78
C ALA A 60 -7.64 7.82 23.56
N ALA A 61 -6.76 8.37 22.73
CA ALA A 61 -7.14 9.01 21.48
C ALA A 61 -7.45 7.95 20.39
N ILE A 62 -8.66 8.02 19.83
CA ILE A 62 -9.11 7.16 18.72
C ILE A 62 -8.97 7.84 17.36
N VAL A 63 -9.06 9.17 17.34
CA VAL A 63 -8.80 10.01 16.17
C VAL A 63 -7.93 11.17 16.61
N GLU A 64 -6.89 11.45 15.85
CA GLU A 64 -6.01 12.59 16.10
C GLU A 64 -5.62 13.25 14.78
N VAL A 65 -5.74 14.57 14.74
CA VAL A 65 -5.28 15.40 13.62
C VAL A 65 -4.25 16.36 14.17
N LEU A 66 -3.04 16.35 13.62
CA LEU A 66 -1.96 17.28 13.95
C LEU A 66 -1.59 18.07 12.69
N VAL A 67 -1.70 19.38 12.72
CA VAL A 67 -1.29 20.24 11.60
C VAL A 67 0.15 20.69 11.80
N THR A 68 1.06 20.15 11.00
CA THR A 68 2.49 20.54 10.98
C THR A 68 2.75 21.55 9.87
N PRO A 69 3.94 22.20 9.84
CA PRO A 69 4.35 23.02 8.69
C PRO A 69 4.39 22.25 7.36
N SER A 70 4.60 20.93 7.41
CA SER A 70 4.64 20.04 6.24
C SER A 70 3.26 19.54 5.82
N GLY A 71 2.23 19.76 6.64
CA GLY A 71 0.84 19.39 6.35
C GLY A 71 0.15 18.70 7.54
N PRO A 72 -1.15 18.37 7.39
CA PRO A 72 -1.89 17.63 8.40
C PRO A 72 -1.48 16.15 8.44
N ILE A 73 -1.37 15.61 9.65
CA ILE A 73 -1.22 14.19 9.91
C ILE A 73 -2.50 13.72 10.59
N VAL A 74 -3.11 12.66 10.06
CA VAL A 74 -4.31 12.04 10.63
C VAL A 74 -3.94 10.64 11.15
N SER A 75 -4.24 10.38 12.41
CA SER A 75 -4.05 9.08 13.06
C SER A 75 -5.40 8.51 13.49
N LEU A 76 -5.64 7.24 13.13
CA LEU A 76 -6.80 6.47 13.57
C LEU A 76 -6.29 5.30 14.40
N ARG A 77 -6.83 5.13 15.60
CA ARG A 77 -6.46 4.03 16.52
C ARG A 77 -7.71 3.37 17.06
N GLY A 78 -7.67 2.04 17.10
CA GLY A 78 -8.76 1.25 17.66
C GLY A 78 -8.56 -0.23 17.39
N THR A 79 -9.38 -1.04 18.05
CA THR A 79 -9.45 -2.49 17.77
C THR A 79 -10.10 -2.78 16.42
N ARG A 80 -10.91 -1.84 15.92
CA ARG A 80 -11.52 -1.88 14.58
C ARG A 80 -11.61 -0.46 14.02
N VAL A 81 -11.06 -0.26 12.83
CA VAL A 81 -11.20 0.96 12.04
C VAL A 81 -11.88 0.59 10.74
N ARG A 82 -12.90 1.36 10.34
CA ARG A 82 -13.63 1.19 9.09
C ARG A 82 -13.64 2.52 8.35
N ILE A 83 -13.24 2.49 7.08
CA ILE A 83 -13.31 3.64 6.18
C ILE A 83 -14.27 3.22 5.06
N ASP A 84 -15.40 3.89 4.98
CA ASP A 84 -16.40 3.68 3.94
C ASP A 84 -16.39 4.86 2.98
N ALA A 85 -16.31 4.57 1.69
CA ALA A 85 -16.55 5.55 0.64
C ALA A 85 -17.76 5.10 -0.19
N THR A 86 -18.68 6.03 -0.48
CA THR A 86 -19.87 5.73 -1.29
C THR A 86 -19.58 5.71 -2.78
N GLU A 87 -18.55 6.45 -3.21
CA GLU A 87 -18.17 6.59 -4.61
C GLU A 87 -16.72 6.20 -4.83
N GLU A 88 -15.79 6.91 -4.18
CA GLU A 88 -14.36 6.73 -4.39
C GLU A 88 -13.56 6.87 -3.08
N LEU A 89 -12.59 5.98 -2.91
CA LEU A 89 -11.50 6.13 -1.94
C LEU A 89 -10.17 6.19 -2.70
N LEU A 90 -9.55 7.38 -2.75
CA LEU A 90 -8.26 7.59 -3.40
C LEU A 90 -7.14 7.68 -2.36
N LEU A 91 -6.12 6.84 -2.51
CA LEU A 91 -4.85 6.93 -1.78
C LEU A 91 -3.76 7.36 -2.76
N ALA A 92 -3.32 8.62 -2.64
CA ALA A 92 -2.29 9.19 -3.51
C ALA A 92 -1.20 9.83 -2.67
N GLY A 93 0.06 9.59 -3.06
CA GLY A 93 1.23 10.12 -2.39
C GLY A 93 2.48 9.75 -3.16
N ARG A 94 3.61 10.35 -2.76
CA ARG A 94 4.93 9.93 -3.24
C ARG A 94 5.21 8.49 -2.81
N ASP A 95 4.85 8.16 -1.57
CA ASP A 95 5.03 6.85 -0.95
C ASP A 95 3.73 6.43 -0.26
N VAL A 96 3.24 5.23 -0.59
CA VAL A 96 2.05 4.63 0.03
C VAL A 96 2.44 3.26 0.55
N ARG A 97 2.24 3.02 1.86
CA ARG A 97 2.59 1.76 2.53
C ARG A 97 1.36 1.18 3.22
N LEU A 98 1.09 -0.09 2.95
CA LEU A 98 0.11 -0.89 3.67
C LEU A 98 0.88 -1.97 4.43
N GLU A 99 0.70 -2.03 5.74
CA GLU A 99 1.37 -3.00 6.61
C GLU A 99 0.35 -3.75 7.45
N ALA A 100 0.48 -5.07 7.47
CA ALA A 100 -0.33 -5.94 8.33
C ALA A 100 0.58 -6.90 9.08
N ARG A 101 0.36 -7.02 10.40
CA ARG A 101 1.17 -7.89 11.28
C ARG A 101 0.85 -9.38 11.16
N GLN A 102 -0.33 -9.71 10.64
CA GLN A 102 -0.83 -11.09 10.58
C GLN A 102 -1.40 -11.43 9.22
N ARG A 103 -2.36 -10.64 8.73
CA ARG A 103 -3.03 -10.87 7.45
C ARG A 103 -3.40 -9.55 6.78
N LEU A 104 -3.07 -9.46 5.50
CA LEU A 104 -3.63 -8.48 4.58
C LEU A 104 -4.49 -9.23 3.57
N GLU A 105 -5.69 -8.74 3.31
CA GLU A 105 -6.61 -9.31 2.32
C GLU A 105 -7.21 -8.21 1.48
N LEU A 106 -7.23 -8.41 0.16
CA LEU A 106 -7.86 -7.53 -0.81
C LEU A 106 -8.99 -8.31 -1.47
N VAL A 107 -10.23 -7.89 -1.21
CA VAL A 107 -11.44 -8.48 -1.82
C VAL A 107 -12.07 -7.43 -2.71
N ALA A 108 -12.18 -7.74 -3.99
CA ALA A 108 -12.77 -6.85 -4.98
C ALA A 108 -13.49 -7.66 -6.06
N GLY A 109 -14.44 -7.03 -6.75
CA GLY A 109 -15.03 -7.60 -7.97
C GLY A 109 -14.03 -7.62 -9.13
N GLU A 110 -13.23 -6.56 -9.25
CA GLU A 110 -12.17 -6.40 -10.24
C GLU A 110 -10.96 -5.72 -9.59
N VAL A 111 -9.75 -6.12 -10.00
CA VAL A 111 -8.49 -5.50 -9.59
C VAL A 111 -7.67 -5.19 -10.82
N GLU A 112 -7.38 -3.91 -11.06
CA GLU A 112 -6.46 -3.47 -12.10
C GLU A 112 -5.20 -2.86 -11.48
N GLU A 113 -4.03 -3.38 -11.85
CA GLU A 113 -2.74 -2.85 -11.41
C GLU A 113 -1.99 -2.24 -12.62
N ARG A 114 -1.77 -0.92 -12.59
CA ARG A 114 -0.98 -0.21 -13.61
C ARG A 114 0.33 0.30 -13.04
N VAL A 115 1.43 -0.34 -13.43
CA VAL A 115 2.78 0.02 -12.95
C VAL A 115 3.57 0.68 -14.09
N LYS A 116 4.00 1.94 -13.88
CA LYS A 116 4.73 2.73 -14.89
C LYS A 116 6.19 2.30 -15.06
N ARG A 117 6.77 1.70 -14.03
CA ARG A 117 8.16 1.24 -13.99
C ARG A 117 8.19 -0.21 -13.54
N ASP A 118 8.77 -0.48 -12.38
CA ASP A 118 9.03 -1.83 -11.91
C ASP A 118 8.03 -2.27 -10.85
N ARG A 119 7.68 -3.55 -10.90
CA ARG A 119 6.91 -4.25 -9.87
C ARG A 119 7.79 -5.35 -9.28
N THR A 120 8.04 -5.28 -7.99
CA THR A 120 8.83 -6.28 -7.26
C THR A 120 8.00 -6.88 -6.15
N VAL A 121 8.00 -8.21 -6.05
CA VAL A 121 7.34 -8.95 -4.97
C VAL A 121 8.37 -9.81 -4.27
N HIS A 122 8.47 -9.67 -2.95
CA HIS A 122 9.30 -10.51 -2.10
C HIS A 122 8.41 -11.29 -1.15
N VAL A 123 8.56 -12.61 -1.15
CA VAL A 123 7.81 -13.52 -0.28
C VAL A 123 8.83 -14.40 0.43
N GLU A 124 8.87 -14.31 1.76
CA GLU A 124 9.75 -15.14 2.59
C GLU A 124 9.19 -16.57 2.75
N GLY A 125 7.86 -16.69 2.73
CA GLY A 125 7.15 -17.96 2.79
C GLY A 125 6.73 -18.50 1.42
N THR A 126 5.53 -19.09 1.36
CA THR A 126 4.97 -19.61 0.11
C THR A 126 4.09 -18.57 -0.58
N ASP A 127 4.31 -18.38 -1.88
CA ASP A 127 3.39 -17.67 -2.77
C ASP A 127 2.52 -18.68 -3.52
N ARG A 128 1.19 -18.55 -3.43
CA ARG A 128 0.21 -19.41 -4.11
C ARG A 128 -0.74 -18.55 -4.92
N LEU A 129 -0.74 -18.78 -6.24
CA LEU A 129 -1.63 -18.13 -7.17
C LEU A 129 -2.65 -19.12 -7.71
N GLU A 130 -3.94 -18.85 -7.48
CA GLU A 130 -5.05 -19.65 -7.98
C GLU A 130 -5.99 -18.78 -8.79
N ALA A 131 -6.29 -19.21 -10.01
CA ALA A 131 -7.23 -18.55 -10.89
C ALA A 131 -7.80 -19.55 -11.88
N GLY A 132 -8.97 -19.23 -12.46
CA GLY A 132 -9.51 -20.02 -13.57
C GLY A 132 -8.63 -19.96 -14.83
N ALA A 133 -7.91 -18.85 -15.03
CA ALA A 133 -6.92 -18.67 -16.08
C ALA A 133 -5.83 -17.69 -15.60
N ILE A 134 -4.58 -17.91 -16.06
CA ILE A 134 -3.45 -17.03 -15.80
C ILE A 134 -2.73 -16.78 -17.12
N GLU A 135 -2.61 -15.51 -17.50
CA GLU A 135 -1.86 -15.08 -18.68
C GLU A 135 -0.67 -14.24 -18.23
N ARG A 136 0.53 -14.56 -18.73
CA ARG A 136 1.77 -13.82 -18.46
C ARG A 136 2.50 -13.57 -19.78
N GLN A 137 2.76 -12.31 -20.09
CA GLN A 137 3.49 -11.90 -21.28
C GLN A 137 4.54 -10.84 -20.94
N ALA A 138 5.67 -10.91 -21.65
CA ALA A 138 6.66 -9.84 -21.71
C ALA A 138 6.72 -9.32 -23.15
N SER A 139 6.28 -8.09 -23.40
CA SER A 139 6.24 -7.57 -24.78
C SER A 139 7.62 -7.26 -25.34
N ALA A 140 8.56 -6.79 -24.50
CA ALA A 140 9.88 -6.30 -24.89
C ALA A 140 11.03 -7.29 -24.66
N GLY A 141 10.85 -8.17 -23.70
CA GLY A 141 11.91 -8.99 -23.14
C GLY A 141 11.48 -10.44 -23.09
N SER A 142 11.77 -11.10 -21.98
CA SER A 142 11.45 -12.51 -21.78
C SER A 142 10.66 -12.71 -20.50
N VAL A 143 9.92 -13.82 -20.46
CA VAL A 143 9.44 -14.41 -19.22
C VAL A 143 10.49 -15.45 -18.81
N SER A 144 11.08 -15.30 -17.62
CA SER A 144 12.06 -16.25 -17.09
C SER A 144 11.55 -16.86 -15.79
N ILE A 145 11.52 -18.19 -15.72
CA ILE A 145 11.28 -18.94 -14.50
C ILE A 145 12.61 -19.55 -14.07
N LYS A 146 13.05 -19.25 -12.85
CA LYS A 146 14.28 -19.79 -12.26
C LYS A 146 13.92 -20.41 -10.92
N ALA A 147 14.38 -21.63 -10.69
CA ALA A 147 14.25 -22.31 -9.42
C ALA A 147 15.56 -23.05 -9.14
N GLU A 148 15.98 -23.06 -7.87
CA GLU A 148 17.08 -23.93 -7.42
C GLU A 148 16.66 -25.41 -7.45
N ALA A 149 15.39 -25.65 -7.11
CA ALA A 149 14.78 -26.97 -7.12
C ALA A 149 14.00 -27.25 -8.41
N ARG A 150 13.22 -28.33 -8.40
CA ARG A 150 12.41 -28.78 -9.54
C ARG A 150 11.35 -27.75 -9.92
N VAL A 151 11.26 -27.46 -11.23
CA VAL A 151 10.07 -26.87 -11.86
C VAL A 151 9.23 -28.01 -12.43
N ALA A 152 7.94 -28.05 -12.10
CA ALA A 152 6.98 -28.99 -12.66
C ALA A 152 5.90 -28.21 -13.40
N ILE A 153 5.64 -28.60 -14.64
CA ILE A 153 4.52 -28.12 -15.46
C ILE A 153 3.70 -29.36 -15.80
N ASP A 154 2.43 -29.34 -15.45
CA ASP A 154 1.51 -30.45 -15.67
C ASP A 154 0.25 -29.93 -16.35
N GLY A 155 -0.27 -30.70 -17.31
CA GLY A 155 -1.38 -30.30 -18.14
C GLY A 155 -1.67 -31.31 -19.24
N SER A 156 -2.91 -31.33 -19.71
CA SER A 156 -3.32 -32.19 -20.84
C SER A 156 -2.63 -31.81 -22.16
N THR A 157 -2.14 -30.58 -22.28
CA THR A 157 -1.33 -30.11 -23.42
C THR A 157 -0.33 -29.06 -22.92
N ILE A 158 0.93 -29.21 -23.32
CA ILE A 158 2.01 -28.27 -23.01
C ILE A 158 2.68 -27.87 -24.32
N GLY A 159 2.38 -26.66 -24.78
CA GLY A 159 3.02 -26.05 -25.95
C GLY A 159 4.19 -25.19 -25.53
N LEU A 160 5.35 -25.36 -26.18
CA LEU A 160 6.55 -24.56 -25.93
C LEU A 160 6.98 -23.92 -27.24
N ASN A 161 6.69 -22.62 -27.39
CA ASN A 161 6.87 -21.87 -28.63
C ASN A 161 5.95 -22.31 -29.79
N ASP A 162 4.75 -22.83 -29.49
CA ASP A 162 3.79 -23.27 -30.52
C ASP A 162 3.21 -22.10 -31.34
N ASP A 163 3.30 -20.86 -30.82
CA ASP A 163 3.08 -19.61 -31.55
C ASP A 163 4.34 -18.73 -31.47
N PRO A 164 5.14 -18.62 -32.55
CA PRO A 164 6.46 -17.99 -32.50
C PRO A 164 6.43 -16.47 -32.38
N CYS A 165 5.28 -15.81 -32.51
CA CYS A 165 5.18 -14.36 -32.31
C CYS A 165 3.76 -13.94 -31.91
N PRO A 166 3.39 -14.04 -30.61
CA PRO A 166 2.12 -13.50 -30.16
C PRO A 166 2.09 -12.00 -30.45
N ALA A 167 1.09 -11.56 -31.21
CA ALA A 167 0.86 -10.14 -31.44
C ALA A 167 0.72 -9.41 -30.09
N PRO A 168 1.17 -8.15 -29.96
CA PRO A 168 0.93 -7.38 -28.74
C PRO A 168 -0.58 -7.37 -28.42
N PHE A 169 -0.95 -7.66 -27.18
CA PHE A 169 -2.36 -7.61 -26.79
C PHE A 169 -2.94 -6.21 -26.98
N ALA A 170 -4.23 -6.14 -27.31
CA ALA A 170 -4.97 -4.90 -27.55
C ALA A 170 -4.88 -3.90 -26.38
N TRP A 171 -4.70 -4.38 -25.15
CA TRP A 171 -4.57 -3.54 -23.95
C TRP A 171 -3.15 -3.00 -23.71
N SER A 172 -2.14 -3.50 -24.43
CA SER A 172 -0.76 -3.03 -24.27
C SER A 172 -0.53 -1.69 -24.96
N ASP A 173 0.30 -0.81 -24.39
CA ASP A 173 0.62 0.48 -25.03
C ASP A 173 1.34 0.33 -26.38
N ARG A 174 2.01 -0.81 -26.61
CA ARG A 174 2.58 -1.14 -27.92
C ARG A 174 1.52 -1.43 -28.97
N ALA A 175 0.39 -2.02 -28.60
CA ALA A 175 -0.72 -2.23 -29.53
C ALA A 175 -1.37 -0.88 -29.93
N LYS A 176 -1.36 0.12 -29.04
CA LYS A 176 -1.87 1.46 -29.35
C LYS A 176 -1.04 2.18 -30.43
N GLY A 177 0.25 1.86 -30.57
CA GLY A 177 1.14 2.43 -31.60
C GLY A 177 1.14 1.72 -32.96
N LEU A 178 0.36 0.63 -33.12
CA LEU A 178 0.19 -0.09 -34.39
C LEU A 178 -1.13 0.25 -35.11
N ALA A 179 -1.93 1.14 -34.52
CA ALA A 179 -3.25 1.55 -35.03
C ALA A 179 -3.23 2.92 -35.76
N GLU A 180 -2.05 3.44 -36.12
CA GLU A 180 -1.86 4.67 -36.92
C GLU A 180 -1.29 4.36 -38.32
#